data_AF-A0A948R6R0-F1
#
_entry.id   AF-A0A948R6R0-F1
#
_cell.length_a   1.000
_cell.length_b   1.000
_cell.length_c   1.000
_cell.angle_alpha   90.00
_cell.angle_beta   90.00
_cell.angle_gamma   90.00
#
_symmetry.space_group_name_H-M   'P 1'
#
loop_
_entity.id
_entity.type
_entity.pdbx_description
1 polymer ?
#
loop_
_entity_poly.entity_id
_entity_poly.type
_entity_poly.pdbx_seq_one_letter_code
_entity_poly.pdbx_strand_id
1 'polypeptide(L)'
;MGLTAEQLREDLDAVALREPRLAVQIERIGYPEPRLRARGYMTLLRTIVGQQVSVAAAASMWRKLEAELGADFTPASLLARDFDALRACGLSRQKQSYARSLCELVAAGELDFDTLPADDEDA
;
A
#
# COMPACT_ATOMS: atom_id res chain seq x y z
N MET A 1 7.55 -1.79 -7.81
CA MET A 1 7.03 -0.96 -8.89
C MET A 1 6.98 0.48 -8.42
N GLY A 2 7.64 1.35 -9.13
CA GLY A 2 7.56 2.78 -8.91
C GLY A 2 8.59 3.48 -9.79
N LEU A 3 8.24 4.66 -10.26
CA LEU A 3 9.08 5.46 -11.13
C LEU A 3 10.34 5.90 -10.38
N THR A 4 11.49 5.75 -11.01
CA THR A 4 12.74 6.33 -10.52
C THR A 4 12.67 7.86 -10.55
N ALA A 5 13.59 8.54 -9.85
CA ALA A 5 13.64 10.00 -9.88
C ALA A 5 13.95 10.54 -11.30
N GLU A 6 14.69 9.78 -12.11
CA GLU A 6 14.95 10.11 -13.51
C GLU A 6 13.69 9.97 -14.36
N GLN A 7 13.01 8.83 -14.31
CA GLN A 7 11.74 8.62 -15.01
C GLN A 7 10.68 9.66 -14.62
N LEU A 8 10.54 9.97 -13.32
CA LEU A 8 9.62 11.01 -12.86
C LEU A 8 9.92 12.38 -13.47
N ARG A 9 11.20 12.73 -13.65
CA ARG A 9 11.59 14.00 -14.29
C ARG A 9 11.24 13.99 -15.77
N GLU A 10 11.66 12.95 -16.48
CA GLU A 10 11.41 12.79 -17.91
C GLU A 10 9.91 12.81 -18.22
N ASP A 11 9.10 12.06 -17.47
CA ASP A 11 7.65 11.99 -17.67
C ASP A 11 6.97 13.34 -17.34
N LEU A 12 7.38 14.00 -16.26
CA LEU A 12 6.81 15.29 -15.89
C LEU A 12 7.20 16.41 -16.88
N ASP A 13 8.41 16.36 -17.44
CA ASP A 13 8.84 17.27 -18.51
C ASP A 13 8.02 17.05 -19.78
N ALA A 14 7.81 15.78 -20.16
CA ALA A 14 6.96 15.42 -21.29
C ALA A 14 5.51 15.90 -21.13
N VAL A 15 4.95 15.82 -19.92
CA VAL A 15 3.61 16.35 -19.62
C VAL A 15 3.63 17.89 -19.59
N ALA A 16 4.67 18.52 -19.07
CA ALA A 16 4.79 19.98 -18.98
C ALA A 16 4.88 20.65 -20.36
N LEU A 17 5.43 19.96 -21.37
CA LEU A 17 5.38 20.41 -22.77
C LEU A 17 3.94 20.50 -23.31
N ARG A 18 3.00 19.74 -22.74
CA ARG A 18 1.60 19.66 -23.16
C ARG A 18 0.68 20.50 -22.27
N GLU A 19 1.00 20.63 -20.98
CA GLU A 19 0.26 21.40 -19.99
C GLU A 19 1.17 22.44 -19.32
N PRO A 20 1.17 23.70 -19.82
CA PRO A 20 2.06 24.75 -19.31
C PRO A 20 1.90 25.07 -17.81
N ARG A 21 0.71 24.83 -17.23
CA ARG A 21 0.51 25.04 -15.79
C ARG A 21 1.37 24.09 -14.96
N LEU A 22 1.69 22.90 -15.48
CA LEU A 22 2.56 21.94 -14.81
C LEU A 22 4.00 22.46 -14.77
N ALA A 23 4.52 23.02 -15.88
CA ALA A 23 5.86 23.63 -15.92
C ALA A 23 6.03 24.69 -14.81
N VAL A 24 5.04 25.58 -14.68
CA VAL A 24 5.02 26.61 -13.63
C VAL A 24 5.03 26.00 -12.22
N GLN A 25 4.36 24.86 -12.01
CA GLN A 25 4.41 24.18 -10.72
C GLN A 25 5.78 23.54 -10.47
N ILE A 26 6.35 22.86 -11.45
CA ILE A 26 7.67 22.23 -11.34
C ILE A 26 8.72 23.30 -10.99
N GLU A 27 8.70 24.47 -11.65
CA GLU A 27 9.61 25.58 -11.31
C GLU A 27 9.41 26.09 -9.87
N ARG A 28 8.16 26.10 -9.38
CA ARG A 28 7.81 26.64 -8.06
C ARG A 28 8.11 25.69 -6.90
N ILE A 29 7.81 24.40 -7.06
CA ILE A 29 7.85 23.41 -5.97
C ILE A 29 8.85 22.26 -6.21
N GLY A 30 9.50 22.23 -7.38
CA GLY A 30 10.43 21.17 -7.77
C GLY A 30 9.74 19.88 -8.22
N TYR A 31 10.56 18.89 -8.60
CA TYR A 31 10.08 17.55 -8.91
C TYR A 31 9.79 16.78 -7.61
N PRO A 32 8.73 15.93 -7.61
CA PRO A 32 8.44 15.09 -6.47
C PRO A 32 9.47 13.97 -6.33
N GLU A 33 9.73 13.57 -5.09
CA GLU A 33 10.53 12.38 -4.80
C GLU A 33 9.77 11.08 -5.16
N PRO A 34 10.48 10.03 -5.60
CA PRO A 34 9.92 8.70 -5.79
C PRO A 34 9.20 8.16 -4.55
N ARG A 35 8.00 7.62 -4.75
CA ARG A 35 7.23 6.95 -3.68
C ARG A 35 7.31 5.45 -3.85
N LEU A 36 8.44 4.88 -3.42
CA LEU A 36 8.72 3.45 -3.53
C LEU A 36 8.30 2.71 -2.25
N ARG A 37 7.63 1.57 -2.42
CA ARG A 37 7.32 0.61 -1.35
C ARG A 37 7.62 -0.80 -1.84
N ALA A 38 7.94 -1.70 -0.91
CA ALA A 38 8.07 -3.12 -1.21
C ALA A 38 6.76 -3.67 -1.81
N ARG A 39 6.85 -4.61 -2.75
CA ARG A 39 5.69 -5.35 -3.26
C ARG A 39 5.21 -6.35 -2.20
N GLY A 40 3.99 -6.85 -2.38
CA GLY A 40 3.46 -7.94 -1.57
C GLY A 40 2.25 -7.57 -0.72
N TYR A 41 1.64 -8.61 -0.15
CA TYR A 41 0.41 -8.51 0.63
C TYR A 41 0.55 -7.60 1.85
N MET A 42 1.72 -7.52 2.50
CA MET A 42 1.96 -6.65 3.65
C MET A 42 1.75 -5.17 3.30
N THR A 43 2.20 -4.74 2.12
CA THR A 43 2.01 -3.36 1.64
C THR A 43 0.54 -3.08 1.33
N LEU A 44 -0.17 -4.03 0.74
CA LEU A 44 -1.61 -3.88 0.49
C LEU A 44 -2.41 -3.87 1.80
N LEU A 45 -2.01 -4.69 2.77
CA LEU A 45 -2.61 -4.73 4.11
C LEU A 45 -2.39 -3.41 4.86
N ARG A 46 -1.19 -2.81 4.79
CA ARG A 46 -0.94 -1.44 5.31
C ARG A 46 -1.88 -0.42 4.66
N THR A 47 -2.15 -0.56 3.36
CA THR A 47 -3.09 0.30 2.64
C THR A 47 -4.52 0.14 3.19
N ILE A 48 -5.01 -1.09 3.37
CA ILE A 48 -6.32 -1.39 3.97
C ILE A 48 -6.44 -0.78 5.37
N VAL A 49 -5.42 -0.98 6.22
CA VAL A 49 -5.39 -0.43 7.59
C VAL A 49 -5.45 1.11 7.58
N GLY A 50 -4.80 1.75 6.61
CA GLY A 50 -4.76 3.20 6.47
C GLY A 50 -6.00 3.87 5.87
N GLN A 51 -6.98 3.10 5.37
CA GLN A 51 -8.17 3.68 4.73
C GLN A 51 -8.95 4.60 5.68
N GLN A 52 -9.31 5.79 5.20
CA GLN A 52 -10.18 6.78 5.88
C GLN A 52 -9.74 7.19 7.29
N VAL A 53 -8.44 7.11 7.59
CA VAL A 53 -7.88 7.55 8.88
C VAL A 53 -6.63 8.40 8.68
N SER A 54 -6.23 9.12 9.73
CA SER A 54 -4.98 9.87 9.69
C SER A 54 -3.77 8.94 9.64
N VAL A 55 -2.63 9.48 9.16
CA VAL A 55 -1.34 8.75 9.14
C VAL A 55 -0.97 8.25 10.55
N ALA A 56 -1.17 9.09 11.58
CA ALA A 56 -0.89 8.72 12.96
C ALA A 56 -1.79 7.58 13.47
N ALA A 57 -3.08 7.60 13.11
CA ALA A 57 -4.00 6.53 13.48
C ALA A 57 -3.64 5.22 12.77
N ALA A 58 -3.34 5.26 11.47
CA ALA A 58 -2.89 4.10 10.71
C ALA A 58 -1.61 3.49 11.31
N ALA A 59 -0.62 4.32 11.64
CA ALA A 59 0.62 3.87 12.28
C ALA A 59 0.39 3.27 13.67
N SER A 60 -0.56 3.80 14.44
CA SER A 60 -0.95 3.25 15.74
C SER A 60 -1.60 1.87 15.59
N MET A 61 -2.56 1.72 14.67
CA MET A 61 -3.20 0.42 14.37
C MET A 61 -2.18 -0.61 13.90
N TRP A 62 -1.27 -0.20 13.02
CA TRP A 62 -0.25 -1.09 12.49
C TRP A 62 0.71 -1.60 13.58
N ARG A 63 1.19 -0.73 14.47
CA ARG A 63 2.03 -1.16 15.61
C ARG A 63 1.32 -2.14 16.54
N LYS A 64 0.00 -2.00 16.71
CA LYS A 64 -0.79 -2.96 17.50
C LYS A 64 -0.90 -4.30 16.79
N LEU A 65 -1.09 -4.32 15.48
CA LEU A 65 -1.05 -5.56 14.69
C LEU A 65 0.32 -6.24 14.80
N GLU A 66 1.42 -5.51 14.66
CA GLU A 66 2.78 -6.06 14.82
C GLU A 66 3.02 -6.60 16.23
N ALA A 67 2.48 -5.94 17.26
CA ALA A 67 2.57 -6.43 18.63
C ALA A 67 1.74 -7.70 18.88
N GLU A 68 0.58 -7.83 18.22
CA GLU A 68 -0.32 -8.99 18.33
C GLU A 68 0.15 -10.19 17.50
N LEU A 69 0.74 -9.94 16.32
CA LEU A 69 1.00 -10.95 15.30
C LEU A 69 2.50 -11.21 15.05
N GLY A 70 3.39 -10.31 15.49
CA GLY A 70 4.80 -10.24 15.11
C GLY A 70 5.05 -9.25 13.94
N ALA A 71 6.28 -8.77 13.77
CA ALA A 71 6.60 -7.75 12.75
C ALA A 71 6.41 -8.24 11.30
N ASP A 72 6.70 -9.50 11.03
CA ASP A 72 6.63 -10.13 9.71
C ASP A 72 5.59 -11.27 9.71
N PHE A 73 4.40 -10.97 10.22
CA PHE A 73 3.34 -11.96 10.33
C PHE A 73 2.89 -12.50 8.97
N THR A 74 2.56 -13.79 8.95
CA THR A 74 2.07 -14.47 7.75
C THR A 74 0.56 -14.23 7.56
N PRO A 75 -0.01 -14.46 6.36
CA PRO A 75 -1.46 -14.46 6.18
C PRO A 75 -2.17 -15.38 7.18
N ALA A 76 -1.60 -16.57 7.44
CA ALA A 76 -2.13 -17.53 8.42
C ALA A 76 -2.15 -16.97 9.84
N SER A 77 -1.15 -16.18 10.24
CA SER A 77 -1.09 -15.52 11.54
C SER A 77 -2.29 -14.61 11.78
N LEU A 78 -2.68 -13.83 10.76
CA LEU A 78 -3.85 -12.94 10.83
C LEU A 78 -5.16 -13.74 10.83
N LEU A 79 -5.27 -14.78 10.00
CA LEU A 79 -6.47 -15.62 9.90
C LEU A 79 -6.76 -16.43 11.17
N ALA A 80 -5.73 -16.71 11.97
CA ALA A 80 -5.84 -17.39 13.26
C ALA A 80 -6.31 -16.48 14.41
N ARG A 81 -6.56 -15.18 14.16
CA ARG A 81 -7.16 -14.26 15.14
C ARG A 81 -8.66 -14.13 14.89
N ASP A 82 -9.40 -14.05 15.99
CA ASP A 82 -10.81 -13.71 15.93
C ASP A 82 -11.00 -12.20 15.65
N PHE A 83 -12.26 -11.83 15.37
CA PHE A 83 -12.61 -10.45 15.06
C PHE A 83 -12.39 -9.50 16.25
N ASP A 84 -12.45 -9.99 17.49
CA ASP A 84 -12.28 -9.17 18.69
C ASP A 84 -10.81 -8.80 18.91
N ALA A 85 -9.88 -9.72 18.68
CA ALA A 85 -8.45 -9.45 18.69
C ALA A 85 -8.06 -8.42 17.61
N LEU A 86 -8.58 -8.56 16.39
CA LEU A 86 -8.35 -7.59 15.32
C LEU A 86 -9.00 -6.23 15.63
N ARG A 87 -10.16 -6.21 16.29
CA ARG A 87 -10.81 -5.00 16.78
C ARG A 87 -9.98 -4.31 17.86
N ALA A 88 -9.35 -5.06 18.76
CA ALA A 88 -8.46 -4.52 19.80
C ALA A 88 -7.22 -3.83 19.18
N CYS A 89 -6.77 -4.30 18.01
CA CYS A 89 -5.75 -3.63 17.19
C CYS A 89 -6.25 -2.33 16.52
N GLY A 90 -7.55 -2.03 16.60
CA GLY A 90 -8.17 -0.83 16.07
C GLY A 90 -8.82 -1.00 14.70
N LEU A 91 -8.85 -2.20 14.12
CA LEU A 91 -9.48 -2.41 12.82
C LEU A 91 -11.00 -2.29 12.95
N SER A 92 -11.63 -1.55 12.03
CA SER A 92 -13.08 -1.56 11.87
C SER A 92 -13.55 -2.91 11.32
N ARG A 93 -14.83 -3.25 11.45
CA ARG A 93 -15.40 -4.49 10.89
C ARG A 93 -15.11 -4.65 9.39
N GLN A 94 -15.21 -3.56 8.65
CA GLN A 94 -14.93 -3.54 7.21
C GLN A 94 -13.44 -3.83 6.92
N LYS A 95 -12.51 -3.19 7.66
CA LYS A 95 -11.07 -3.47 7.52
C LYS A 95 -10.72 -4.91 7.92
N GLN A 96 -11.39 -5.47 8.93
CA GLN A 96 -11.21 -6.88 9.31
C GLN A 96 -11.63 -7.80 8.16
N SER A 97 -12.78 -7.55 7.53
CA SER A 97 -13.24 -8.31 6.36
C SER A 97 -12.25 -8.26 5.21
N TYR A 98 -11.78 -7.06 4.84
CA TYR A 98 -10.82 -6.89 3.74
C TYR A 98 -9.45 -7.50 4.05
N ALA A 99 -8.95 -7.33 5.28
CA ALA A 99 -7.69 -7.93 5.71
C ALA A 99 -7.73 -9.46 5.67
N ARG A 100 -8.82 -10.07 6.16
CA ARG A 100 -8.99 -11.53 6.11
C ARG A 100 -9.15 -12.03 4.68
N SER A 101 -9.99 -11.38 3.87
CA SER A 101 -10.17 -11.75 2.46
C SER A 101 -8.85 -11.70 1.68
N LEU A 102 -8.03 -10.65 1.88
CA LEU A 102 -6.69 -10.58 1.31
C LEU A 102 -5.82 -11.75 1.78
N CYS A 103 -5.80 -12.03 3.09
CA CYS A 103 -4.99 -13.11 3.63
C CYS A 103 -5.46 -14.50 3.17
N GLU A 104 -6.77 -14.71 2.98
CA GLU A 104 -7.35 -15.94 2.45
C GLU A 104 -6.89 -16.17 1.00
N LEU A 105 -7.01 -15.16 0.13
CA LEU A 105 -6.56 -15.25 -1.27
C LEU A 105 -5.06 -15.54 -1.39
N VAL A 106 -4.24 -14.88 -0.57
CA VAL A 106 -2.79 -15.09 -0.57
C VAL A 106 -2.44 -16.47 -0.02
N ALA A 107 -3.09 -16.91 1.06
CA ALA A 107 -2.86 -18.25 1.63
C ALA A 107 -3.32 -19.38 0.70
N ALA A 108 -4.35 -19.14 -0.10
CA ALA A 108 -4.84 -20.07 -1.12
C ALA A 108 -3.99 -20.08 -2.41
N GLY A 109 -3.07 -19.11 -2.57
CA GLY A 109 -2.32 -18.92 -3.80
C GLY A 109 -3.14 -18.37 -4.96
N GLU A 110 -4.38 -17.93 -4.71
CA GLU A 110 -5.25 -17.28 -5.71
C GLU A 110 -4.79 -15.86 -6.03
N LEU A 111 -4.09 -15.22 -5.10
CA LEU A 111 -3.40 -13.95 -5.31
C LEU A 111 -1.92 -14.10 -4.96
N ASP A 112 -1.11 -14.30 -6.00
CA ASP A 112 0.34 -14.34 -5.90
C ASP A 112 0.94 -13.00 -6.37
N PHE A 113 1.60 -12.30 -5.44
CA PHE A 113 2.20 -11.00 -5.70
C PHE A 113 3.52 -11.08 -6.48
N ASP A 114 4.17 -12.25 -6.49
CA ASP A 114 5.45 -12.45 -7.16
C ASP A 114 5.27 -12.69 -8.67
N THR A 115 4.08 -13.12 -9.08
CA THR A 115 3.71 -13.35 -10.49
C THR A 115 2.97 -12.17 -11.14
N LEU A 116 2.67 -11.11 -10.38
CA LEU A 116 2.08 -9.89 -10.96
C LEU A 116 3.05 -9.24 -11.97
N PRO A 117 2.55 -8.78 -13.14
CA PRO A 117 3.36 -8.09 -14.14
C PRO A 117 4.19 -6.94 -13.54
N ALA A 118 5.32 -6.67 -14.18
CA ALA A 118 6.16 -5.53 -13.82
C ALA A 118 5.60 -4.20 -14.34
N ASP A 119 4.74 -4.24 -15.35
CA ASP A 119 4.01 -3.09 -15.91
C ASP A 119 2.69 -3.56 -16.54
N ASP A 120 1.77 -2.61 -16.72
CA ASP A 120 0.39 -2.80 -17.21
C ASP A 120 0.23 -2.23 -18.64
N GLU A 121 1.22 -2.38 -19.52
CA GLU A 121 1.14 -1.84 -20.90
C GLU A 121 0.22 -2.66 -21.85
N ASP A 122 -0.23 -3.85 -21.45
CA ASP A 122 -1.10 -4.73 -22.25
C ASP A 122 -2.50 -4.92 -21.62
N ALA A 123 -3.24 -3.84 -21.36
CA ALA A 123 -4.66 -3.90 -20.99
C ALA A 123 -5.55 -2.91 -21.79
#